data_AF-A0A7N2RA71-F1
#
_entry.id   AF-A0A7N2RA71-F1
#
_cell.length_a   1.000
_cell.length_b   1.000
_cell.length_c   1.000
_cell.angle_alpha   90.00
_cell.angle_beta   90.00
_cell.angle_gamma   90.00
#
_symmetry.space_group_name_H-M   'P 1'
#
loop_
_entity.id
_entity.type
_entity.pdbx_description
1 polymer ?
#
loop_
_entity_poly.entity_id
_entity_poly.type
_entity_poly.pdbx_seq_one_letter_code
_entity_poly.pdbx_strand_id
1 'polypeptide(L)'
;MSSKESQIGASTNEEDSLSQYAMRLATASVLPMVLKAAVELGVLEILDRAGPGALLSTSQIASQLPTHSNQDKSLLLGYAQASC
;
A
#
# COMPACT_ATOMS: atom_id res chain seq x y z
N MET A 1 38.38 0.13 47.16
CA MET A 1 37.23 -0.51 46.48
C MET A 1 36.58 0.58 45.64
N SER A 2 36.97 0.67 44.37
CA SER A 2 36.52 1.75 43.48
C SER A 2 35.17 1.38 42.89
N SER A 3 34.19 2.25 43.07
CA SER A 3 32.81 2.11 42.64
C SER A 3 32.73 1.83 41.13
N LYS A 4 31.91 0.85 40.74
CA LYS A 4 31.52 0.68 39.34
C LYS A 4 30.59 1.83 38.98
N GLU A 5 31.11 2.79 38.22
CA GLU A 5 30.31 3.82 37.59
C GLU A 5 29.60 3.21 36.38
N SER A 6 28.28 3.36 36.39
CA SER A 6 27.36 3.02 35.31
C SER A 6 27.70 3.87 34.10
N GLN A 7 28.11 3.25 33.00
CA GLN A 7 28.17 3.91 31.71
C GLN A 7 27.13 3.29 30.77
N ILE A 8 25.88 3.70 30.97
CA ILE A 8 24.89 3.84 29.89
C ILE A 8 25.40 4.98 28.99
N GLY A 9 26.41 4.68 28.19
CA GLY A 9 26.95 5.58 27.18
C GLY A 9 26.04 5.53 25.97
N ALA A 10 25.24 6.58 25.78
CA ALA A 10 24.52 6.84 24.56
C ALA A 10 25.51 6.95 23.38
N SER A 11 25.63 5.90 22.57
CA SER A 11 26.22 5.96 21.24
C SER A 11 25.11 6.16 20.22
N THR A 12 24.55 7.36 20.15
CA THR A 12 24.03 7.78 18.83
C THR A 12 25.26 7.90 17.94
N ASN A 13 25.35 7.20 16.81
CA ASN A 13 26.06 7.64 15.59
C ASN A 13 26.35 6.47 14.62
N GLU A 14 25.95 6.67 13.35
CA GLU A 14 26.45 6.01 12.14
C GLU A 14 25.95 4.58 11.89
N GLU A 15 26.21 3.60 12.76
CA GLU A 15 25.82 2.20 12.51
C GLU A 15 24.30 2.01 12.47
N ASP A 16 23.56 2.65 13.38
CA ASP A 16 22.10 2.67 13.38
C ASP A 16 21.52 3.40 12.16
N SER A 17 22.26 4.36 11.60
CA SER A 17 21.83 5.07 10.39
C SER A 17 22.11 4.27 9.12
N LEU A 18 23.22 3.53 9.09
CA LEU A 18 23.59 2.63 8.01
C LEU A 18 22.66 1.41 7.97
N SER A 19 22.30 0.86 9.13
CA SER A 19 21.34 -0.25 9.22
C SER A 19 19.95 0.16 8.73
N GLN A 20 19.49 1.36 9.11
CA GLN A 20 18.25 1.93 8.57
C GLN A 20 18.33 2.21 7.06
N TYR A 21 19.47 2.70 6.58
CA TYR A 21 19.67 2.93 5.14
C TYR A 21 19.68 1.63 4.34
N ALA A 22 20.35 0.59 4.83
CA ALA A 22 20.32 -0.75 4.26
C ALA A 22 18.90 -1.35 4.25
N MET A 23 18.13 -1.15 5.32
CA MET A 23 16.73 -1.58 5.37
C MET A 23 15.86 -0.83 4.34
N ARG A 24 16.06 0.48 4.16
CA ARG A 24 15.38 1.26 3.11
C ARG A 24 15.76 0.77 1.71
N LEU A 25 17.03 0.44 1.47
CA LEU A 25 17.50 -0.17 0.21
C LEU A 25 16.87 -1.55 -0.01
N ALA A 26 16.86 -2.41 1.01
CA ALA A 26 16.26 -3.74 0.95
C ALA A 26 14.74 -3.70 0.65
N THR A 27 14.07 -2.64 1.11
CA THR A 27 12.63 -2.42 0.90
C THR A 27 12.31 -1.40 -0.20
N ALA A 28 13.33 -0.88 -0.91
CA ALA A 28 13.17 0.22 -1.86
C ALA A 28 12.25 -0.14 -3.02
N SER A 29 12.16 -1.43 -3.36
CA SER A 29 11.28 -1.95 -4.42
C SER A 29 9.79 -1.94 -4.04
N VAL A 30 9.45 -1.86 -2.75
CA VAL A 30 8.06 -1.84 -2.29
C VAL A 30 7.33 -0.61 -2.83
N LEU A 31 7.96 0.56 -2.76
CA LEU A 31 7.36 1.82 -3.23
C LEU A 31 6.99 1.77 -4.73
N PRO A 32 7.90 1.47 -5.68
CA PRO A 32 7.55 1.41 -7.10
C PRO A 32 6.56 0.29 -7.42
N MET A 33 6.60 -0.86 -6.72
CA MET A 33 5.61 -1.92 -6.91
C MET A 33 4.21 -1.48 -6.47
N VAL A 34 4.08 -0.84 -5.31
CA VAL A 34 2.79 -0.34 -4.80
C VAL A 34 2.27 0.79 -5.69
N LEU A 35 3.14 1.69 -6.14
CA LEU A 35 2.75 2.77 -7.05
C LEU A 35 2.26 2.20 -8.39
N LYS A 36 2.96 1.21 -8.95
CA LYS A 36 2.52 0.50 -10.16
C LYS A 36 1.14 -0.11 -9.96
N ALA A 37 0.91 -0.82 -8.86
CA ALA A 37 -0.40 -1.40 -8.56
C ALA A 37 -1.49 -0.31 -8.39
N ALA A 38 -1.18 0.82 -7.75
CA ALA A 38 -2.11 1.93 -7.60
C ALA A 38 -2.50 2.56 -8.94
N VAL A 39 -1.57 2.62 -9.90
CA VAL A 39 -1.84 3.04 -11.29
C VAL A 39 -2.71 1.99 -12.00
N GLU A 40 -2.34 0.71 -11.95
CA GLU A 40 -3.09 -0.38 -12.60
C GLU A 40 -4.52 -0.53 -12.08
N LEU A 41 -4.74 -0.24 -10.79
CA LEU A 41 -6.06 -0.25 -10.16
C LEU A 41 -6.84 1.06 -10.36
N GLY A 42 -6.24 2.10 -10.95
CA GLY A 42 -6.89 3.40 -11.15
C GLY A 42 -7.13 4.20 -9.86
N VAL A 43 -6.39 3.91 -8.77
CA VAL A 43 -6.55 4.60 -7.48
C VAL A 43 -6.30 6.11 -7.63
N LEU A 44 -5.30 6.49 -8.43
CA LEU A 44 -4.97 7.90 -8.67
C LEU A 44 -6.10 8.63 -9.41
N GLU A 45 -6.78 7.96 -10.33
CA GLU A 45 -7.93 8.51 -11.07
C GLU A 45 -9.15 8.68 -10.15
N ILE A 46 -9.36 7.76 -9.21
CA ILE A 46 -10.40 7.88 -8.19
C ILE A 46 -10.16 9.12 -7.32
N LEU A 47 -8.90 9.38 -6.94
CA LEU A 47 -8.52 10.56 -6.18
C LEU A 47 -8.69 11.85 -7.00
N ASP A 48 -8.24 11.86 -8.26
CA ASP A 48 -8.39 13.01 -9.16
C ASP A 48 -9.87 13.40 -9.37
N ARG A 49 -10.73 12.40 -9.62
CA ARG A 49 -12.17 12.59 -9.75
C ARG A 49 -12.85 13.13 -8.49
N ALA A 50 -12.32 12.84 -7.31
CA ALA A 50 -12.88 13.35 -6.06
C ALA A 50 -12.63 14.87 -5.90
N GLY A 51 -11.60 15.39 -6.55
CA GLY A 51 -11.26 16.80 -6.61
C GLY A 51 -10.28 17.27 -5.52
N PRO A 52 -9.73 18.48 -5.67
CA PRO A 52 -8.72 19.01 -4.75
C PRO A 52 -9.22 19.09 -3.31
N GLY A 53 -8.44 18.57 -2.36
CA GLY A 53 -8.78 18.60 -0.94
C GLY A 53 -9.87 17.61 -0.51
N ALA A 54 -10.38 16.77 -1.41
CA ALA A 54 -11.32 15.72 -1.06
C ALA A 54 -10.64 14.66 -0.17
N LEU A 55 -11.33 14.28 0.90
CA LEU A 55 -10.91 13.21 1.80
C LEU A 55 -11.77 11.99 1.54
N LEU A 56 -11.14 10.89 1.11
CA LEU A 56 -11.78 9.61 0.93
C LEU A 56 -11.29 8.62 1.98
N SER A 57 -12.21 7.81 2.52
CA SER A 57 -11.85 6.63 3.28
C SER A 57 -11.32 5.53 2.35
N THR A 58 -10.58 4.57 2.92
CA THR A 58 -10.14 3.37 2.20
C THR A 58 -11.31 2.56 1.63
N SER A 59 -12.44 2.50 2.34
CA SER A 59 -13.65 1.81 1.88
C SER A 59 -14.31 2.50 0.68
N GLN A 60 -14.29 3.84 0.63
CA GLN A 60 -14.80 4.62 -0.51
C GLN A 60 -13.92 4.47 -1.76
N ILE A 61 -12.61 4.29 -1.60
CA ILE A 61 -11.72 4.00 -2.71
C ILE A 61 -11.96 2.56 -3.18
N ALA A 62 -12.00 1.60 -2.27
CA ALA A 62 -12.19 0.19 -2.58
C ALA A 62 -13.51 -0.11 -3.30
N SER A 63 -14.60 0.60 -2.95
CA SER A 63 -15.91 0.42 -3.61
C SER A 63 -15.94 0.90 -5.07
N GLN A 64 -14.98 1.74 -5.47
CA GLN A 64 -14.86 2.27 -6.83
C GLN A 64 -13.84 1.47 -7.67
N LEU A 65 -13.07 0.56 -7.06
CA LEU A 65 -12.12 -0.26 -7.78
C LEU A 65 -12.85 -1.21 -8.76
N PRO A 66 -12.30 -1.42 -9.96
CA PRO A 66 -12.81 -2.42 -10.88
C PRO A 66 -12.55 -3.82 -10.31
N THR A 67 -13.51 -4.34 -9.54
CA THR A 67 -13.45 -5.70 -9.03
C THR A 67 -13.87 -6.68 -10.13
N HIS A 68 -13.13 -7.79 -10.28
CA HIS A 68 -13.47 -8.90 -11.18
C HIS A 68 -14.80 -9.60 -10.85
N SER A 69 -15.61 -9.09 -9.92
CA SER A 69 -16.92 -9.64 -9.52
C SER A 69 -17.94 -9.69 -10.67
N ASN A 70 -17.68 -9.01 -11.78
CA ASN A 70 -18.64 -8.85 -12.87
C ASN A 70 -18.48 -9.90 -13.99
N GLN A 71 -17.33 -10.57 -14.10
CA GLN A 71 -17.14 -11.61 -15.12
C GLN A 71 -17.92 -12.89 -14.78
N ASP A 72 -18.04 -13.24 -13.48
CA ASP A 72 -18.85 -14.39 -13.06
C ASP A 72 -20.37 -14.10 -13.08
N LYS A 73 -20.79 -12.86 -12.86
CA LYS A 73 -22.21 -12.47 -12.97
C LYS A 73 -22.73 -12.55 -14.41
N SER A 74 -21.89 -12.21 -15.40
CA SER A 74 -22.25 -12.29 -16.81
C SER A 74 -22.35 -13.74 -17.30
N LEU A 75 -21.51 -14.64 -16.79
CA LEU A 75 -21.59 -16.06 -17.12
C LEU A 75 -22.85 -16.69 -16.52
N LEU A 76 -23.22 -16.35 -15.29
CA LEU A 76 -24.40 -16.91 -14.61
C LEU A 76 -25.74 -16.44 -15.20
N LEU A 77 -25.79 -15.22 -15.76
CA LEU A 77 -26.95 -14.72 -16.50
C LEU A 77 -27.05 -15.29 -17.93
N GLY A 78 -25.94 -15.68 -18.55
CA GLY A 78 -25.91 -16.25 -19.90
C GLY A 78 -26.51 -17.66 -19.99
N TYR A 79 -26.29 -18.51 -18.98
CA TYR A 79 -26.85 -19.87 -18.98
C TYR A 79 -28.36 -19.92 -18.72
N ALA A 80 -28.93 -18.91 -18.06
CA ALA A 80 -30.36 -18.87 -17.72
C ALA A 80 -31.26 -18.41 -18.89
N GLN A 81 -30.73 -17.68 -19.88
CA GLN A 81 -31.49 -17.25 -21.06
C GLN A 81 -31.47 -18.26 -22.22
N ALA A 82 -30.59 -19.27 -22.19
CA ALA A 82 -30.48 -20.27 -23.26
C ALA A 82 -31.42 -21.47 -23.11
N SER A 83 -32.25 -21.50 -22.05
CA SER A 83 -33.20 -22.58 -21.75
C SER A 83 -34.67 -22.13 -21.69
N CYS A 84 -34.99 -20.99 -22.31
CA CYS A 84 -36.35 -20.57 -22.62
C CYS A 84 -36.55 -20.48 -24.13
#